data_AF-A0A6V7I7U7-F1
#
_entry.id   AF-A0A6V7I7U7-F1
#
_cell.length_a   1.000
_cell.length_b   1.000
_cell.length_c   1.000
_cell.angle_alpha   90.00
_cell.angle_beta   90.00
_cell.angle_gamma   90.00
#
_symmetry.space_group_name_H-M   'P 1'
#
loop_
_entity.id
_entity.type
_entity.pdbx_description
1 polymer ?
#
loop_
_entity_poly.entity_id
_entity_poly.type
_entity_poly.pdbx_seq_one_letter_code
_entity_poly.pdbx_strand_id
1 'polypeptide(L)' 'ALDGFLFVVNTEGRVEHVTDNIEKYLNYTKDDVLGKVIYNIIHHGDHQSFMPNLLPISL' A
#
# COMPACT_ATOMS: atom_id res chain seq x y z
N ALA A 1 -2.47 11.74 17.88
CA ALA A 1 -2.99 11.21 16.61
C ALA A 1 -1.86 10.44 15.91
N LEU A 2 -2.16 9.60 14.91
CA LEU A 2 -1.15 8.88 14.13
C LEU A 2 -0.34 9.87 13.28
N ASP A 3 0.99 9.80 13.35
CA ASP A 3 1.91 10.51 12.45
C ASP A 3 2.21 9.62 11.24
N GLY A 4 1.18 9.40 10.43
CA GLY A 4 1.22 8.55 9.26
C GLY A 4 -0.14 8.47 8.57
N PHE A 5 -0.21 7.62 7.56
CA PHE A 5 -1.44 7.22 6.89
C PHE A 5 -1.60 5.70 6.98
N LEU A 6 -2.81 5.20 6.77
CA LEU A 6 -3.11 3.78 6.76
C LEU A 6 -3.51 3.38 5.35
N PHE A 7 -3.09 2.18 4.94
CA PHE A 7 -3.65 1.50 3.79
C PHE A 7 -3.82 0.02 4.11
N VAL A 8 -4.73 -0.64 3.39
CA VAL A 8 -5.00 -2.08 3.49
C VAL A 8 -4.80 -2.68 2.11
N VAL A 9 -3.98 -3.73 2.04
CA VAL A 9 -3.67 -4.45 0.80
C VAL A 9 -4.14 -5.90 0.92
N ASN A 10 -4.78 -6.42 -0.12
CA ASN A 10 -5.14 -7.83 -0.17
C ASN A 10 -3.98 -8.72 -0.68
N THR A 11 -4.20 -10.03 -0.72
CA THR A 11 -3.17 -11.00 -1.13
C THR A 11 -2.75 -10.88 -2.60
N GLU A 12 -3.55 -10.22 -3.45
CA GLU A 12 -3.18 -9.90 -4.84
C GLU A 12 -2.33 -8.62 -4.95
N GLY A 13 -2.09 -7.93 -3.84
CA GLY A 13 -1.37 -6.66 -3.83
C GLY A 13 -2.24 -5.45 -4.20
N ARG A 14 -3.58 -5.58 -4.27
CA ARG A 14 -4.47 -4.43 -4.49
C ARG A 14 -4.76 -3.69 -3.20
N VAL A 15 -4.75 -2.36 -3.27
CA VAL A 15 -5.14 -1.50 -2.16
C VAL A 15 -6.66 -1.45 -2.05
N GLU A 16 -7.22 -2.04 -1.00
CA GLU A 16 -8.67 -2.06 -0.72
C GLU A 16 -9.13 -0.88 0.12
N HIS A 17 -8.21 -0.26 0.86
CA HIS A 17 -8.48 0.93 1.64
C HIS A 17 -7.24 1.82 1.76
N VAL A 18 -7.44 3.13 1.80
CA VAL A 18 -6.41 4.12 2.15
C VAL A 18 -7.07 5.33 2.80
N THR A 19 -6.40 5.92 3.79
CA THR A 19 -6.87 7.14 4.46
C THR A 19 -6.61 8.38 3.60
N ASP A 20 -7.52 9.34 3.64
CA ASP A 20 -7.47 10.55 2.79
C ASP A 20 -6.24 11.43 3.06
N ASN A 21 -5.58 11.28 4.22
CA ASN A 21 -4.38 12.03 4.58
C ASN A 21 -3.09 11.53 3.91
N ILE A 22 -3.15 10.53 3.03
CA ILE A 22 -1.98 10.04 2.26
C ILE A 22 -1.28 11.17 1.50
N GLU A 23 -2.03 12.14 0.98
CA GLU A 23 -1.51 13.32 0.25
C GLU A 23 -0.50 14.15 1.06
N LYS A 24 -0.56 14.06 2.40
CA LYS A 24 0.36 14.78 3.29
C LYS A 24 1.73 14.13 3.38
N TYR A 25 1.82 12.83 3.11
CA TYR A 25 3.03 12.03 3.25
C TYR A 25 3.62 11.64 1.89
N LEU A 26 2.74 11.41 0.92
CA LEU A 26 3.07 11.04 -0.44
C LEU A 26 2.31 11.97 -1.38
N ASN A 27 2.87 12.26 -2.54
CA ASN A 27 2.22 13.11 -3.54
C ASN A 27 1.18 12.34 -4.39
N TYR A 28 0.37 11.51 -3.72
CA TYR A 28 -0.70 10.70 -4.29
C TYR A 28 -2.01 11.02 -3.59
N THR A 29 -3.08 11.14 -4.37
CA THR A 29 -4.45 11.22 -3.85
C THR A 29 -4.98 9.82 -3.52
N LYS A 30 -6.10 9.77 -2.81
CA LYS A 30 -6.81 8.49 -2.57
C LYS A 30 -7.16 7.77 -3.88
N ASP A 31 -7.63 8.49 -4.87
CA ASP A 31 -8.09 7.93 -6.15
C ASP A 31 -6.92 7.40 -7.00
N ASP A 32 -5.73 7.96 -6.81
CA ASP A 32 -4.52 7.45 -7.46
C ASP A 32 -4.11 6.07 -6.93
N VAL A 33 -4.53 5.73 -5.71
CA VAL A 33 -4.04 4.55 -4.97
C VAL A 33 -5.12 3.46 -4.84
N LEU A 34 -6.36 3.84 -4.56
CA LEU A 34 -7.44 2.90 -4.27
C LEU A 34 -7.71 1.97 -5.47
N GLY A 35 -7.78 0.66 -5.22
CA GLY A 35 -7.97 -0.37 -6.23
C GLY A 35 -6.77 -0.64 -7.14
N LYS A 36 -5.68 0.14 -7.02
CA LYS A 36 -4.43 -0.09 -7.76
C LYS A 36 -3.57 -1.13 -7.07
N VAL A 37 -2.61 -1.65 -7.82
CA VAL A 37 -1.59 -2.57 -7.32
C VAL A 37 -0.54 -1.76 -6.55
N ILE A 38 -0.25 -2.13 -5.30
CA ILE A 38 0.67 -1.42 -4.40
C ILE A 38 2.10 -1.29 -4.97
N TYR A 39 2.50 -2.21 -5.85
CA TYR A 39 3.80 -2.17 -6.54
C TYR A 39 3.97 -0.99 -7.52
N ASN A 40 2.89 -0.29 -7.88
CA ASN A 40 2.98 0.96 -8.64
C ASN A 40 3.50 2.14 -7.80
N ILE A 41 3.49 1.99 -6.47
CA ILE A 41 3.88 3.04 -5.51
C ILE A 41 5.21 2.68 -4.85
N ILE A 42 5.42 1.39 -4.57
CA ILE A 42 6.67 0.89 -3.99
C ILE A 42 7.79 0.94 -5.04
N HIS A 43 8.96 1.44 -4.64
CA HIS A 43 10.15 1.44 -5.48
C HIS A 43 10.52 0.02 -5.92
N HIS A 44 10.88 -0.17 -7.19
CA HIS A 44 11.16 -1.48 -7.79
C HIS A 44 12.21 -2.30 -7.03
N GLY A 45 13.22 -1.64 -6.46
CA GLY A 45 14.25 -2.27 -5.64
C GLY A 45 13.73 -2.93 -4.36
N ASP A 46 12.56 -2.50 -3.88
CA ASP A 46 11.96 -2.98 -2.62
C ASP A 46 10.86 -4.01 -2.84
N HIS A 47 10.52 -4.34 -4.09
CA HIS A 47 9.44 -5.27 -4.42
C HIS A 47 9.68 -6.65 -3.80
N GLN A 48 10.91 -7.16 -3.88
CA GLN A 48 11.26 -8.46 -3.30
C GLN A 48 11.20 -8.47 -1.77
N SER A 49 11.47 -7.33 -1.14
CA SER A 49 11.39 -7.17 0.32
C SER A 49 9.95 -7.06 0.80
N PHE A 50 9.06 -6.45 0.00
CA PHE A 50 7.66 -6.27 0.34
C PHE A 50 6.82 -7.52 0.08
N MET A 51 7.07 -8.24 -1.03
CA MET A 51 6.28 -9.39 -1.48
C MET A 51 5.94 -10.44 -0.39
N PRO A 52 6.87 -10.83 0.51
CA PRO A 52 6.56 -11.81 1.55
C PRO A 52 5.44 -11.40 2.49
N ASN A 53 5.19 -10.10 2.66
CA ASN A 53 4.13 -9.59 3.54
C ASN A 53 2.71 -9.80 2.98
N LEU A 54 2.59 -10.10 1.68
CA LEU A 54 1.30 -10.40 1.05
C LEU A 54 0.95 -11.89 1.09
N LEU A 55 1.92 -12.73 1.47
CA LEU A 55 1.70 -14.17 1.57
C LEU A 55 0.87 -14.47 2.81
N PRO A 56 -0.07 -15.43 2.74
CA PRO A 56 -0.77 -15.88 3.93
C PRO A 56 0.26 -16.40 4.95
N ILE A 57 0.06 -16.03 6.21
CA ILE A 57 0.86 -16.57 7.32
C ILE A 57 0.66 -18.09 7.29
N SER A 58 1.73 -18.83 6.97
CA SER A 58 1.72 -20.28 7.15
C SER A 58 1.67 -20.57 8.64
N LEU A 59 0.62 -21.28 9.06
CA LEU A 59 0.46 -21.79 10.43
C LEU A 59 1.51 -22.85 10.75
#